data_AF-A0A960JHG9-F1
#
_entry.id   AF-A0A960JHG9-F1
#
_cell.length_a   1.000
_cell.length_b   1.000
_cell.length_c   1.000
_cell.angle_alpha   90.00
_cell.angle_beta   90.00
_cell.angle_gamma   90.00
#
_symmetry.space_group_name_H-M   'P 1'
#
loop_
_entity.id
_entity.type
_entity.pdbx_description
1 polymer ?
#
loop_
_entity_poly.entity_id
_entity_poly.type
_entity_poly.pdbx_seq_one_letter_code
_entity_poly.pdbx_strand_id
1 'polypeptide(L)'
;IDREEGAGRIVVESGNGDPGMDLFTFGDNGRWCEKEGWSSRAYGSRELSPFMQFISEGNGPQEFFTFMLPREIGFDAPQVIETPVAGGRAFVINYRDYQDLFVFSDGAMIRTEFFNTDFRFLWTRLSASDQLPEEFVLIDGMNFSLDGRVVIDHPINVEYATARRFGSKLHVRTDGEIFSVSLPQKRQSSFILRSPTDS
;
A
#
# COMPACT_ATOMS: atom_id res chain seq x y z
N ILE A 1 10.91 -1.03 -22.50
CA ILE A 1 12.21 -0.59 -21.95
C ILE A 1 12.21 -1.03 -20.50
N ASP A 2 12.99 -2.06 -20.17
CA ASP A 2 13.02 -2.66 -18.83
C ASP A 2 13.90 -1.82 -17.90
N ARG A 3 13.38 -1.49 -16.71
CA ARG A 3 14.18 -1.06 -15.56
C ARG A 3 13.94 -2.05 -14.44
N GLU A 4 15.02 -2.70 -13.99
CA GLU A 4 15.04 -3.50 -12.76
C GLU A 4 15.60 -2.63 -11.63
N GLU A 5 14.72 -2.08 -10.79
CA GLU A 5 15.10 -1.60 -9.46
C GLU A 5 14.08 -2.16 -8.45
N GLY A 6 14.52 -3.13 -7.64
CA GLY A 6 13.82 -3.60 -6.43
C GLY A 6 12.56 -4.45 -6.65
N ALA A 7 12.72 -5.79 -6.72
CA ALA A 7 11.70 -6.85 -6.56
C ALA A 7 10.41 -6.82 -7.42
N GLY A 8 10.07 -5.71 -8.06
CA GLY A 8 8.96 -5.56 -9.00
C GLY A 8 9.49 -5.13 -10.36
N ARG A 9 8.95 -5.73 -11.43
CA ARG A 9 9.21 -5.27 -12.80
C ARG A 9 8.05 -4.42 -13.28
N ILE A 10 8.37 -3.28 -13.87
CA ILE A 10 7.41 -2.30 -14.39
C ILE A 10 7.13 -2.62 -15.85
N VAL A 11 5.87 -2.94 -16.18
CA VAL A 11 5.39 -2.95 -17.57
C VAL A 11 4.70 -1.61 -17.83
N VAL A 12 5.15 -0.89 -18.85
CA VAL A 12 4.57 0.39 -19.29
C VAL A 12 3.83 0.16 -20.60
N GLU A 13 2.53 0.43 -20.62
CA GLU A 13 1.67 0.21 -21.80
C GLU A 13 2.01 1.13 -22.98
N SER A 14 2.52 2.33 -22.70
CA SER A 14 2.82 3.37 -23.70
C SER A 14 4.31 3.73 -23.71
N GLY A 15 4.80 4.33 -24.80
CA GLY A 15 6.18 4.77 -24.91
C GLY A 15 6.63 5.69 -23.76
N ASN A 16 7.94 5.88 -23.62
CA ASN A 16 8.50 6.72 -22.56
C ASN A 16 7.97 8.17 -22.66
N GLY A 17 7.04 8.55 -21.79
CA GLY A 17 6.46 9.91 -21.70
C GLY A 17 4.98 10.02 -22.08
N ASP A 18 4.36 8.96 -22.60
CA ASP A 18 2.94 8.95 -22.95
C ASP A 18 2.06 8.51 -21.77
N PRO A 19 0.77 8.91 -21.73
CA PRO A 19 -0.19 8.39 -20.75
C PRO A 19 -0.33 6.88 -20.91
N GLY A 20 -0.46 6.16 -19.82
CA GLY A 20 -0.57 4.70 -19.86
C GLY A 20 -0.78 4.10 -18.48
N MET A 21 -0.36 2.85 -18.32
CA MET A 21 -0.41 2.13 -17.06
C MET A 21 0.95 1.50 -16.76
N ASP A 22 1.34 1.60 -15.49
CA ASP A 22 2.50 0.93 -14.92
C ASP A 22 2.01 -0.26 -14.09
N LEU A 23 2.49 -1.45 -14.42
CA LEU A 23 2.18 -2.68 -13.67
C LEU A 23 3.38 -3.06 -12.82
N PHE A 24 3.18 -3.25 -11.52
CA PHE A 24 4.18 -3.74 -10.57
C PHE A 24 3.71 -5.08 -10.02
N THR A 25 4.46 -6.15 -10.26
CA THR A 25 4.12 -7.48 -9.72
C THR A 25 5.22 -7.99 -8.81
N PHE A 26 4.79 -8.43 -7.63
CA PHE A 26 5.62 -9.00 -6.58
C PHE A 26 5.14 -10.43 -6.29
N GLY A 27 6.08 -11.35 -6.22
CA GLY A 27 5.82 -12.77 -5.94
C GLY A 27 7.13 -13.52 -5.86
N ASP A 28 7.13 -14.64 -5.13
CA ASP A 28 8.34 -15.42 -4.93
C ASP A 28 8.78 -16.08 -6.23
N ASN A 29 10.06 -15.97 -6.58
CA ASN A 29 10.68 -16.62 -7.75
C ASN A 29 9.92 -16.41 -9.07
N GLY A 30 9.23 -15.28 -9.21
CA GLY A 30 8.45 -14.98 -10.40
C GLY A 30 9.26 -14.30 -11.49
N ARG A 31 8.84 -14.49 -12.74
CA ARG A 31 9.39 -13.82 -13.92
C ARG A 31 8.30 -13.37 -14.87
N TRP A 32 8.51 -12.23 -15.51
CA TRP A 32 7.69 -11.79 -16.62
C TRP A 32 8.17 -12.38 -17.94
N CYS A 33 7.21 -12.84 -18.73
CA CYS A 33 7.38 -13.29 -20.10
C CYS A 33 6.51 -12.42 -21.01
N GLU A 34 7.12 -11.82 -22.03
CA GLU A 34 6.41 -11.13 -23.11
C GLU A 34 6.28 -12.06 -24.31
N LYS A 35 5.09 -12.08 -24.92
CA LYS A 35 4.80 -12.80 -26.16
C LYS A 35 3.98 -11.90 -27.07
N GLU A 36 4.02 -12.15 -28.37
CA GLU A 36 3.07 -11.53 -29.29
C GLU A 36 1.69 -12.17 -29.13
N GLY A 37 0.68 -11.32 -28.99
CA GLY A 37 -0.72 -11.71 -28.90
C GLY A 37 -1.59 -10.93 -29.89
N TRP A 38 -2.89 -11.19 -29.82
CA TRP A 38 -3.89 -10.48 -30.61
C TRP A 38 -4.99 -9.98 -29.67
N SER A 39 -5.31 -8.69 -29.74
CA SER A 39 -6.53 -8.13 -29.15
C SER A 39 -7.56 -7.86 -30.24
N SER A 40 -8.84 -7.92 -29.88
CA SER A 40 -9.96 -7.64 -30.78
C SER A 40 -10.93 -6.72 -30.07
N ARG A 41 -11.12 -5.51 -30.62
CA ARG A 41 -12.08 -4.54 -30.08
C ARG A 41 -13.46 -4.65 -30.72
N ALA A 42 -13.53 -5.28 -31.90
CA ALA A 42 -14.77 -5.49 -32.64
C ALA A 42 -14.71 -6.82 -33.41
N TYR A 43 -15.87 -7.42 -33.65
CA TYR A 43 -15.96 -8.63 -34.45
C TYR A 43 -15.34 -8.41 -35.84
N GLY A 44 -14.44 -9.30 -36.24
CA GLY A 44 -13.72 -9.21 -37.51
C GLY A 44 -12.49 -8.30 -37.51
N SER A 45 -12.19 -7.58 -36.42
CA SER A 45 -10.92 -6.84 -36.26
C SER A 45 -9.99 -7.55 -35.28
N ARG A 46 -8.70 -7.62 -35.61
CA ARG A 46 -7.64 -8.06 -34.70
C ARG A 46 -6.46 -7.12 -34.87
N GLU A 47 -5.88 -6.69 -33.76
CA GLU A 47 -4.66 -5.89 -33.72
C GLU A 47 -3.58 -6.70 -32.97
N LEU A 48 -2.35 -6.61 -33.45
CA LEU A 48 -1.21 -7.16 -32.73
C LEU A 48 -1.10 -6.40 -31.40
N SER A 49 -0.98 -7.14 -30.31
CA SER A 49 -0.88 -6.56 -28.97
C SER A 49 0.08 -7.40 -28.11
N PRO A 50 0.95 -6.76 -27.32
CA PRO A 50 1.79 -7.48 -26.36
C PRO A 50 0.95 -8.31 -25.41
N PHE A 51 1.32 -9.57 -25.24
CA PHE A 51 0.77 -10.48 -24.24
C PHE A 51 1.81 -10.69 -23.15
N MET A 52 1.53 -10.15 -21.96
CA MET A 52 2.41 -10.23 -20.80
C MET A 52 1.91 -11.32 -19.84
N GLN A 53 2.82 -12.18 -19.40
CA GLN A 53 2.52 -13.24 -18.44
C GLN A 53 3.54 -13.21 -17.30
N PHE A 54 3.05 -13.11 -16.06
CA PHE A 54 3.88 -13.39 -14.89
C PHE A 54 3.79 -14.88 -14.55
N ILE A 55 4.94 -15.53 -14.42
CA ILE A 55 5.06 -16.96 -14.11
C ILE A 55 5.90 -17.09 -12.85
N SER A 56 5.38 -17.78 -11.85
CA SER A 56 6.12 -18.19 -10.66
C SER A 56 5.97 -19.70 -10.50
N GLU A 57 7.06 -20.33 -10.05
CA GLU A 57 7.14 -21.75 -9.79
C GLU A 57 7.52 -21.94 -8.31
N GLY A 58 6.76 -22.75 -7.58
CA GLY A 58 6.96 -22.93 -6.15
C GLY A 58 6.18 -24.12 -5.59
N ASN A 59 6.56 -24.58 -4.40
CA ASN A 59 5.85 -25.63 -3.67
C ASN A 59 5.19 -25.03 -2.43
N GLY A 60 3.91 -25.35 -2.20
CA GLY A 60 3.12 -24.81 -1.09
C GLY A 60 2.34 -23.55 -1.43
N PRO A 61 1.87 -22.80 -0.42
CA PRO A 61 1.17 -21.52 -0.62
C PRO A 61 2.04 -20.54 -1.40
N GLN A 62 1.44 -19.86 -2.37
CA GLN A 62 2.09 -18.83 -3.19
C GLN A 62 1.22 -17.58 -3.18
N GLU A 63 1.87 -16.42 -3.10
CA GLU A 63 1.19 -15.14 -3.03
C GLU A 63 1.73 -14.19 -4.10
N PHE A 64 0.81 -13.50 -4.75
CA PHE A 64 1.11 -12.56 -5.81
C PHE A 64 0.39 -11.25 -5.54
N PHE A 65 1.15 -10.16 -5.60
CA PHE A 65 0.62 -8.81 -5.48
C PHE A 65 0.89 -8.10 -6.78
N THR A 66 -0.17 -7.62 -7.44
CA THR A 66 -0.05 -6.82 -8.65
C THR A 66 -0.70 -5.47 -8.41
N PHE A 67 0.07 -4.41 -8.59
CA PHE A 67 -0.38 -3.03 -8.52
C PHE A 67 -0.44 -2.48 -9.94
N MET A 68 -1.57 -1.86 -10.28
CA MET A 68 -1.80 -1.24 -11.57
C MET A 68 -2.03 0.24 -11.32
N LEU A 69 -1.08 1.07 -11.74
CA LEU A 69 -1.09 2.50 -11.46
C LEU A 69 -1.10 3.28 -12.77
N PRO A 70 -2.00 4.26 -12.94
CA PRO A 70 -1.98 5.08 -14.14
C PRO A 70 -0.71 5.93 -14.19
N ARG A 71 -0.21 6.13 -15.41
CA ARG A 71 0.86 7.05 -15.73
C ARG A 71 0.26 8.27 -16.41
N GLU A 72 0.56 9.45 -15.88
CA GLU A 72 0.00 10.71 -16.33
C GLU A 72 1.10 11.70 -16.71
N ILE A 73 0.85 12.49 -17.75
CA ILE A 73 1.78 13.54 -18.17
C ILE A 73 1.83 14.64 -17.10
N GLY A 74 3.03 15.06 -16.73
CA GLY A 74 3.25 16.16 -15.80
C GLY A 74 3.33 15.75 -14.33
N PHE A 75 3.23 14.45 -14.03
CA PHE A 75 3.50 13.88 -12.71
C PHE A 75 4.69 12.93 -12.77
N ASP A 76 5.35 12.73 -11.63
CA ASP A 76 6.36 11.70 -11.51
C ASP A 76 5.75 10.31 -11.71
N ALA A 77 6.56 9.38 -12.24
CA ALA A 77 6.12 8.00 -12.42
C ALA A 77 5.77 7.37 -11.06
N PRO A 78 4.69 6.57 -10.98
CA PRO A 78 4.38 5.83 -9.76
C PRO A 78 5.55 4.95 -9.33
N GLN A 79 5.67 4.73 -8.03
CA GLN A 79 6.63 3.78 -7.47
C GLN A 79 5.92 2.86 -6.50
N VAL A 80 6.26 1.57 -6.56
CA VAL A 80 5.83 0.59 -5.58
C VAL A 80 7.06 -0.13 -5.05
N ILE A 81 7.25 -0.11 -3.74
CA ILE A 81 8.41 -0.67 -3.07
C ILE A 81 7.92 -1.65 -2.01
N GLU A 82 8.33 -2.91 -2.13
CA GLU A 82 8.15 -3.87 -1.05
C GLU A 82 9.11 -3.56 0.09
N THR A 83 8.56 -3.40 1.30
CA THR A 83 9.29 -3.04 2.50
C THR A 83 9.25 -4.20 3.50
N PRO A 84 10.37 -4.57 4.12
CA PRO A 84 10.38 -5.63 5.13
C PRO A 84 9.48 -5.28 6.33
N VAL A 85 8.60 -6.20 6.69
CA VAL A 85 7.80 -6.13 7.92
C VAL A 85 7.76 -7.52 8.58
N ALA A 86 7.80 -7.54 9.92
CA ALA A 86 7.66 -8.80 10.63
C ALA A 86 6.22 -9.31 10.54
N GLY A 87 6.04 -10.59 10.23
CA GLY A 87 4.72 -11.24 10.21
C GLY A 87 3.90 -11.02 8.94
N GLY A 88 4.47 -10.43 7.88
CA GLY A 88 3.71 -10.20 6.66
C GLY A 88 4.53 -9.54 5.56
N ARG A 89 3.83 -8.91 4.62
CA ARG A 89 4.40 -8.15 3.51
C ARG A 89 3.82 -6.75 3.51
N ALA A 90 4.66 -5.74 3.28
CA ALA A 90 4.25 -4.35 3.21
C ALA A 90 4.73 -3.73 1.90
N PHE A 91 3.90 -2.89 1.31
CA PHE A 91 4.17 -2.23 0.04
C PHE A 91 3.90 -0.74 0.20
N VAL A 92 4.94 0.06 -0.02
CA VAL A 92 4.86 1.53 -0.06
C VAL A 92 4.63 1.94 -1.51
N ILE A 93 3.54 2.65 -1.75
CA ILE A 93 3.11 3.09 -3.06
C ILE A 93 3.17 4.62 -3.07
N ASN A 94 4.12 5.18 -3.82
CA ASN A 94 4.21 6.62 -4.02
C ASN A 94 3.51 6.97 -5.33
N TYR A 95 2.45 7.78 -5.26
CA TYR A 95 1.71 8.24 -6.43
C TYR A 95 1.17 9.65 -6.23
N ARG A 96 1.65 10.59 -7.06
CA ARG A 96 1.37 12.03 -6.93
C ARG A 96 1.75 12.52 -5.53
N ASP A 97 0.84 13.22 -4.85
CA ASP A 97 1.05 13.82 -3.52
C ASP A 97 0.66 12.87 -2.37
N TYR A 98 0.46 11.59 -2.67
CA TYR A 98 0.08 10.57 -1.69
C TYR A 98 1.11 9.45 -1.61
N GLN A 99 1.27 8.95 -0.39
CA GLN A 99 1.93 7.70 -0.09
C GLN A 99 0.89 6.74 0.48
N ASP A 100 0.63 5.67 -0.25
CA ASP A 100 -0.23 4.60 0.24
C ASP A 100 0.66 3.48 0.82
N LEU A 101 0.21 2.87 1.91
CA LEU A 101 0.81 1.68 2.48
C LEU A 101 -0.21 0.55 2.43
N PHE A 102 0.14 -0.51 1.72
CA PHE A 102 -0.63 -1.75 1.69
C PHE A 102 0.12 -2.82 2.47
N VAL A 103 -0.56 -3.48 3.40
CA VAL A 103 0.02 -4.54 4.21
C VAL A 103 -0.86 -5.78 4.12
N PHE A 104 -0.19 -6.91 4.02
CA PHE A 104 -0.78 -8.23 4.07
C PHE A 104 -0.12 -9.05 5.18
N SER A 105 -0.92 -9.78 5.96
CA SER A 105 -0.45 -10.75 6.95
C SER A 105 -1.31 -11.99 6.87
N ASP A 106 -0.72 -13.15 7.17
CA ASP A 106 -1.44 -14.42 7.33
C ASP A 106 -1.67 -14.72 8.84
N GLY A 107 -2.29 -13.76 9.53
CA GLY A 107 -2.69 -13.89 10.94
C GLY A 107 -1.64 -13.50 11.99
N ALA A 108 -0.47 -13.02 11.57
CA ALA A 108 0.52 -12.47 12.50
C ALA A 108 0.28 -10.98 12.76
N MET A 109 0.66 -10.52 13.95
CA MET A 109 0.61 -9.11 14.32
C MET A 109 1.68 -8.32 13.56
N ILE A 110 1.23 -7.41 12.69
CA ILE A 110 2.06 -6.43 12.01
C ILE A 110 2.28 -5.25 12.93
N ARG A 111 3.53 -4.78 13.02
CA ARG A 111 3.91 -3.57 13.73
C ARG A 111 4.68 -2.64 12.81
N THR A 112 4.19 -1.42 12.67
CA THR A 112 4.83 -0.35 11.91
C THR A 112 5.09 0.83 12.85
N GLU A 113 5.72 1.89 12.33
CA GLU A 113 5.88 3.13 13.09
C GLU A 113 4.54 3.84 13.36
N PHE A 114 3.52 3.61 12.52
CA PHE A 114 2.23 4.27 12.61
C PHE A 114 1.20 3.44 13.36
N PHE A 115 1.19 2.12 13.16
CA PHE A 115 0.12 1.27 13.66
C PHE A 115 0.58 -0.14 14.05
N ASN A 116 -0.24 -0.80 14.86
CA ASN A 116 -0.17 -2.25 15.04
C ASN A 116 -1.52 -2.86 14.66
N THR A 117 -1.49 -3.98 13.95
CA THR A 117 -2.72 -4.65 13.50
C THR A 117 -2.52 -6.14 13.31
N ASP A 118 -3.57 -6.92 13.54
CA ASP A 118 -3.69 -8.32 13.12
C ASP A 118 -4.63 -8.52 11.93
N PHE A 119 -5.12 -7.42 11.33
CA PHE A 119 -5.94 -7.50 10.12
C PHE A 119 -5.13 -8.08 8.98
N ARG A 120 -5.74 -9.04 8.28
CA ARG A 120 -5.15 -9.75 7.15
C ARG A 120 -4.75 -8.81 6.02
N PHE A 121 -5.62 -7.84 5.73
CA PHE A 121 -5.33 -6.76 4.78
C PHE A 121 -5.51 -5.41 5.44
N LEU A 122 -4.55 -4.51 5.22
CA LEU A 122 -4.65 -3.12 5.58
C LEU A 122 -4.18 -2.27 4.40
N TRP A 123 -5.00 -1.34 3.96
CA TRP A 123 -4.59 -0.23 3.11
C TRP A 123 -4.73 1.07 3.89
N THR A 124 -3.75 1.95 3.75
CA THR A 124 -3.82 3.28 4.33
C THR A 124 -3.19 4.32 3.43
N ARG A 125 -3.69 5.55 3.49
CA ARG A 125 -3.22 6.69 2.70
C ARG A 125 -2.68 7.79 3.60
N LEU A 126 -1.49 8.27 3.26
CA LEU A 126 -0.83 9.41 3.85
C LEU A 126 -0.65 10.50 2.79
N SER A 127 -1.12 11.71 3.05
CA SER A 127 -0.77 12.87 2.22
C SER A 127 0.67 13.31 2.51
N ALA A 128 1.39 13.81 1.51
CA ALA A 128 2.80 14.16 1.61
C ALA A 128 3.17 15.15 2.74
N SER A 129 2.21 15.92 3.24
CA SER A 129 2.42 16.91 4.32
C SER A 129 2.05 16.42 5.72
N ASP A 130 1.39 15.26 5.83
CA ASP A 130 0.86 14.76 7.09
C ASP A 130 1.80 13.74 7.75
N GLN A 131 1.70 13.64 9.08
CA GLN A 131 2.51 12.70 9.87
C GLN A 131 1.76 11.41 10.24
N LEU A 132 0.44 11.39 10.02
CA LEU A 132 -0.42 10.25 10.32
C LEU A 132 -1.30 9.98 9.12
N PRO A 133 -1.59 8.71 8.80
CA PRO A 133 -2.47 8.44 7.68
C PRO A 133 -3.88 9.01 7.90
N GLU A 134 -4.53 9.32 6.79
CA GLU A 134 -5.85 9.97 6.73
C GLU A 134 -6.97 8.97 6.49
N GLU A 135 -6.71 7.92 5.71
CA GLU A 135 -7.71 6.93 5.31
C GLU A 135 -7.18 5.53 5.59
N PHE A 136 -8.09 4.64 5.98
CA PHE A 136 -7.78 3.25 6.28
C PHE A 136 -8.90 2.35 5.76
N VAL A 137 -8.51 1.20 5.22
CA VAL A 137 -9.37 0.06 4.94
C VAL A 137 -8.69 -1.16 5.55
N LEU A 138 -9.38 -1.86 6.43
CA LEU A 138 -8.89 -3.04 7.12
C LEU A 138 -9.86 -4.19 6.87
N ILE A 139 -9.37 -5.37 6.50
CA ILE A 139 -10.19 -6.56 6.22
C ILE A 139 -9.68 -7.73 7.05
N ASP A 140 -10.61 -8.44 7.69
CA ASP A 140 -10.37 -9.71 8.40
C ASP A 140 -9.36 -9.60 9.56
N GLY A 141 -9.80 -9.05 10.70
CA GLY A 141 -8.97 -8.92 11.90
C GLY A 141 -9.73 -8.53 13.17
N MET A 142 -9.04 -8.41 14.30
CA MET A 142 -9.65 -8.14 15.62
C MET A 142 -9.09 -6.88 16.27
N ASN A 143 -7.85 -6.52 15.96
CA ASN A 143 -7.08 -5.51 16.66
C ASN A 143 -6.48 -4.49 15.69
N PHE A 144 -6.70 -3.21 15.99
CA PHE A 144 -6.05 -2.10 15.32
C PHE A 144 -5.73 -1.00 16.31
N SER A 145 -4.47 -0.57 16.31
CA SER A 145 -4.00 0.58 17.08
C SER A 145 -3.26 1.54 16.18
N LEU A 146 -3.47 2.85 16.36
CA LEU A 146 -2.84 3.92 15.60
C LEU A 146 -2.12 4.86 16.57
N ASP A 147 -0.82 5.07 16.38
CA ASP A 147 0.04 5.90 17.24
C ASP A 147 -0.10 5.54 18.74
N GLY A 148 -0.08 4.23 19.02
CA GLY A 148 -0.25 3.69 20.38
C GLY A 148 -1.68 3.76 20.94
N ARG A 149 -2.62 4.39 20.24
CA ARG A 149 -4.04 4.43 20.64
C ARG A 149 -4.76 3.20 20.10
N VAL A 150 -5.37 2.41 20.98
CA VAL A 150 -6.29 1.33 20.57
C VAL A 150 -7.52 1.96 19.91
N VAL A 151 -7.80 1.53 18.67
CA VAL A 151 -8.93 1.98 17.87
C VAL A 151 -9.96 0.87 17.75
N ILE A 152 -9.52 -0.36 17.51
CA ILE A 152 -10.34 -1.57 17.43
C ILE A 152 -9.70 -2.62 18.33
N ASP A 153 -10.52 -3.23 19.19
CA ASP A 153 -10.19 -4.35 20.07
C ASP A 153 -11.47 -5.15 20.28
N HIS A 154 -11.74 -6.07 19.36
CA HIS A 154 -12.94 -6.92 19.41
C HIS A 154 -12.58 -8.35 19.82
N PRO A 155 -13.43 -9.02 20.62
CA PRO A 155 -13.23 -10.41 21.03
C PRO A 155 -13.48 -11.41 19.88
N ILE A 156 -14.05 -10.94 18.78
CA ILE A 156 -14.37 -11.73 17.59
C ILE A 156 -13.86 -11.00 16.35
N ASN A 157 -13.71 -11.75 15.27
CA ASN A 157 -13.22 -11.22 14.00
C ASN A 157 -14.17 -10.17 13.43
N VAL A 158 -13.61 -9.04 13.02
CA VAL A 158 -14.27 -7.96 12.30
C VAL A 158 -14.06 -8.23 10.81
N GLU A 159 -15.14 -8.38 10.05
CA GLU A 159 -15.04 -8.66 8.61
C GLU A 159 -14.35 -7.50 7.87
N TYR A 160 -14.72 -6.27 8.21
CA TYR A 160 -14.08 -5.08 7.68
C TYR A 160 -14.16 -3.90 8.65
N ALA A 161 -13.19 -3.00 8.53
CA ALA A 161 -13.26 -1.67 9.08
C ALA A 161 -12.79 -0.64 8.06
N THR A 162 -13.43 0.53 8.06
CA THR A 162 -12.95 1.71 7.35
C THR A 162 -12.77 2.82 8.34
N ALA A 163 -11.74 3.64 8.16
CA ALA A 163 -11.54 4.79 9.02
C ALA A 163 -11.07 6.02 8.23
N ARG A 164 -11.54 7.19 8.64
CA ARG A 164 -11.10 8.47 8.07
C ARG A 164 -10.81 9.50 9.15
N ARG A 165 -9.65 10.14 9.05
CA ARG A 165 -9.20 11.16 9.98
C ARG A 165 -9.73 12.53 9.56
N PHE A 166 -10.32 13.24 10.52
CA PHE A 166 -10.73 14.64 10.38
C PHE A 166 -10.14 15.43 11.56
N GLY A 167 -9.06 16.17 11.29
CA GLY A 167 -8.28 16.84 12.33
C GLY A 167 -7.68 15.83 13.31
N SER A 168 -8.04 15.93 14.59
CA SER A 168 -7.58 15.04 15.66
C SER A 168 -8.53 13.89 15.98
N LYS A 169 -9.54 13.64 15.13
CA LYS A 169 -10.49 12.53 15.31
C LYS A 169 -10.38 11.55 14.17
N LEU A 170 -10.41 10.26 14.50
CA LEU A 170 -10.54 9.17 13.56
C LEU A 170 -11.98 8.66 13.62
N HIS A 171 -12.71 8.78 12.52
CA HIS A 171 -14.07 8.25 12.38
C HIS A 171 -13.97 6.84 11.82
N VAL A 172 -14.55 5.87 12.52
CA VAL A 172 -14.40 4.45 12.23
C VAL A 172 -15.78 3.84 11.97
N ARG A 173 -15.86 2.97 10.97
CA ARG A 173 -17.02 2.14 10.69
C ARG A 173 -16.57 0.69 10.53
N THR A 174 -17.20 -0.21 11.26
CA THR A 174 -17.09 -1.66 11.07
C THR A 174 -18.36 -2.21 10.40
N ASP A 175 -18.44 -3.53 10.30
CA ASP A 175 -19.66 -4.27 9.93
C ASP A 175 -20.83 -4.04 10.90
N GLY A 176 -20.55 -3.86 12.19
CA GLY A 176 -21.57 -3.70 13.24
C GLY A 176 -21.74 -2.30 13.81
N GLU A 177 -20.70 -1.45 13.78
CA GLU A 177 -20.65 -0.23 14.58
C GLU A 177 -20.08 0.98 13.83
N ILE A 178 -20.45 2.18 14.27
CA ILE A 178 -19.87 3.46 13.82
C ILE A 178 -19.50 4.26 15.06
N PHE A 179 -18.24 4.68 15.15
CA PHE A 179 -17.73 5.42 16.30
C PHE A 179 -16.60 6.38 15.91
N SER A 180 -16.04 7.09 16.89
CA SER A 180 -14.91 7.97 16.66
C SER A 180 -13.93 7.95 17.82
N VAL A 181 -12.64 7.99 17.51
CA VAL A 181 -11.56 7.97 18.49
C VAL A 181 -10.76 9.27 18.37
N SER A 182 -10.42 9.88 19.50
CA SER A 182 -9.52 11.04 19.52
C SER A 182 -8.08 10.55 19.45
N LEU A 183 -7.30 11.11 18.51
CA LEU A 183 -5.90 10.79 18.32
C LEU A 183 -5.00 11.71 19.17
N PRO A 184 -3.82 11.24 19.60
CA PRO A 184 -2.86 12.07 20.30
C PRO A 184 -2.45 13.25 19.42
N GLN A 185 -2.42 14.46 19.98
CA GLN A 185 -1.73 15.57 19.32
C GLN A 185 -0.24 15.47 19.67
N LYS A 186 0.63 15.28 18.67
CA LYS A 186 2.08 15.40 18.87
C LYS A 186 2.36 16.81 19.42
N ARG A 187 2.73 16.90 20.70
CA ARG A 187 3.32 18.14 21.23
C ARG A 187 4.63 18.36 20.47
N GLN A 188 4.78 19.51 19.82
CA GLN A 188 6.09 19.94 19.36
C GLN A 188 7.03 19.93 20.57
N SER A 189 7.96 18.99 20.62
CA SER A 189 9.04 19.04 21.60
C SER A 189 9.90 20.23 21.24
N SER A 190 9.72 21.33 21.96
CA SER A 190 10.70 22.41 22.00
C SER A 190 11.99 21.82 22.56
N PHE A 191 12.94 21.52 21.69
CA PHE A 191 14.31 21.26 22.11
C PHE A 191 14.84 22.57 22.68
N ILE A 192 14.79 22.72 24.00
CA ILE A 192 15.56 23.74 24.71
C ILE A 192 17.01 23.27 24.62
N LEU A 193 17.75 23.76 23.63
CA LEU A 193 19.21 23.68 23.60
C LEU A 193 19.73 24.40 24.84
N ARG A 194 20.19 23.64 25.84
CA ARG A 194 21.04 24.20 26.89
C ARG A 194 22.41 24.43 26.27
N SER A 195 22.78 25.70 26.11
CA SER A 195 24.15 26.09 25.76
C SER A 195 25.12 25.49 26.80
N PRO A 196 26.24 24.91 26.40
CA PRO A 196 27.28 24.52 27.34
C PRO A 196 27.86 25.80 27.94
N THR A 197 27.72 25.97 29.25
CA THR A 197 28.48 26.97 30.01
C THR A 197 29.96 26.69 29.90
N ASP A 198 30.70 27.75 29.58
CA ASP A 198 32.15 27.83 29.58
C ASP A 198 32.79 27.19 30.82
N SER A 199 33.86 26.42 30.58
CA SER A 199 34.92 26.12 31.54
C SER A 199 36.23 25.88 30.80
#